data_AF-A0A2P6PXX0-F1
#
_entry.id   AF-A0A2P6PXX0-F1
#
_cell.length_a   1.000
_cell.length_b   1.000
_cell.length_c   1.000
_cell.angle_alpha   90.00
_cell.angle_beta   90.00
_cell.angle_gamma   90.00
#
_symmetry.space_group_name_H-M   'P 1'
#
loop_
_entity.id
_entity.type
_entity.pdbx_description
1 polymer ?
#
loop_
_entity_poly.entity_id
_entity_poly.type
_entity_poly.pdbx_seq_one_letter_code
_entity_poly.pdbx_strand_id
1 'polypeptide(L)'
;MEEERWNQAPYDIENPYIPLLSSIRKNLNSLSPLSSECCIYRVPERLRHASEDAYTPKVVSIGPLHHGKKGLNGIEKQEKKGTNKIF
;
A
#
# COMPACT_ATOMS: atom_id res chain seq x y z
N MET A 1 -39.42 -30.99 -21.42
CA MET A 1 -38.13 -31.48 -20.90
C MET A 1 -37.08 -30.70 -21.67
N GLU A 2 -36.89 -29.41 -21.41
CA GLU A 2 -36.29 -28.79 -20.21
C GLU A 2 -34.76 -28.90 -20.25
N GLU A 3 -34.09 -28.09 -21.08
CA GLU A 3 -32.62 -28.02 -21.06
C GLU A 3 -32.00 -26.75 -21.70
N GLU A 4 -32.51 -25.54 -21.46
CA GLU A 4 -31.78 -24.31 -21.88
C GLU A 4 -31.96 -23.13 -20.92
N ARG A 5 -31.69 -23.34 -19.62
CA ARG A 5 -31.77 -22.26 -18.62
C ARG A 5 -30.52 -22.22 -17.74
N TRP A 6 -29.32 -22.00 -18.30
CA TRP A 6 -28.11 -21.78 -17.48
C TRP A 6 -27.06 -20.80 -18.04
N ASN A 7 -27.30 -20.06 -19.13
CA ASN A 7 -26.21 -19.30 -19.76
C ASN A 7 -26.16 -17.80 -19.51
N GLN A 8 -26.87 -17.23 -18.53
CA GLN A 8 -26.56 -15.85 -18.16
C GLN A 8 -26.77 -15.63 -16.67
N ALA A 9 -25.70 -15.80 -15.90
CA ALA A 9 -25.63 -15.14 -14.60
C ALA A 9 -25.67 -13.61 -14.85
N PRO A 10 -26.54 -12.85 -14.17
CA PRO A 10 -26.59 -11.40 -14.35
C PRO A 10 -25.26 -10.81 -13.84
N TYR A 11 -24.43 -10.32 -14.75
CA TYR A 11 -23.19 -9.64 -14.40
C TYR A 11 -23.48 -8.20 -13.94
N ASP A 12 -24.27 -8.02 -12.88
CA ASP A 12 -24.64 -6.69 -12.36
C ASP A 12 -24.20 -6.46 -10.91
N ILE A 13 -23.35 -7.32 -10.36
CA ILE A 13 -22.69 -6.99 -9.09
C ILE A 13 -21.62 -5.94 -9.42
N GLU A 14 -22.02 -4.67 -9.40
CA GLU A 14 -21.10 -3.55 -9.38
C GLU A 14 -19.98 -3.86 -8.38
N ASN A 15 -18.75 -3.91 -8.89
CA ASN A 15 -17.61 -4.19 -8.05
C ASN A 15 -17.59 -3.16 -6.90
N PRO A 16 -17.79 -3.59 -5.63
CA PRO A 16 -18.00 -2.68 -4.51
C PRO A 16 -16.77 -1.81 -4.22
N TYR A 17 -15.63 -2.11 -4.84
CA TYR A 17 -14.40 -1.34 -4.74
C TYR A 17 -14.32 -0.16 -5.72
N ILE A 18 -15.21 -0.04 -6.70
CA ILE A 18 -15.20 1.03 -7.72
C ILE A 18 -15.32 2.44 -7.10
N PRO A 19 -16.24 2.71 -6.15
CA PRO A 19 -16.34 4.03 -5.52
C PRO A 19 -15.06 4.42 -4.75
N LEU A 20 -14.42 3.44 -4.10
CA LEU A 20 -13.18 3.65 -3.37
C LEU A 20 -12.01 3.96 -4.34
N LEU A 21 -11.87 3.19 -5.41
CA LEU A 21 -10.83 3.41 -6.42
C LEU A 21 -10.97 4.77 -7.09
N SER A 22 -12.20 5.17 -7.45
CA SER A 22 -12.50 6.48 -8.00
C SER A 22 -12.10 7.60 -7.02
N SER A 23 -12.45 7.44 -5.75
CA SER A 23 -12.10 8.40 -4.70
C SER A 23 -10.58 8.53 -4.50
N ILE A 24 -9.84 7.41 -4.49
CA ILE A 24 -8.38 7.42 -4.37
C ILE A 24 -7.75 8.12 -5.58
N ARG A 25 -8.17 7.77 -6.80
CA ARG A 25 -7.66 8.41 -8.04
C ARG A 25 -7.90 9.91 -8.03
N LYS A 26 -9.09 10.35 -7.65
CA LYS A 26 -9.42 11.78 -7.55
C LYS A 26 -8.49 12.51 -6.57
N ASN A 27 -8.21 11.93 -5.41
CA ASN A 27 -7.26 12.50 -4.45
C ASN A 27 -5.85 12.56 -5.02
N LEU A 28 -5.37 11.48 -5.64
CA LEU A 28 -4.02 11.46 -6.23
C LEU A 28 -3.86 12.49 -7.35
N ASN A 29 -4.87 12.65 -8.21
CA ASN A 29 -4.86 13.63 -9.28
C ASN A 29 -4.92 15.09 -8.77
N SER A 30 -5.36 15.31 -7.53
CA SER A 30 -5.37 16.63 -6.90
C SER A 30 -4.02 17.02 -6.28
N LEU A 31 -3.10 16.08 -6.15
CA LEU A 31 -1.75 16.34 -5.66
C LEU A 31 -0.90 16.90 -6.80
N SER A 32 0.03 17.81 -6.46
CA SER A 32 1.09 18.18 -7.38
C SER A 32 1.94 16.94 -7.72
N PRO A 33 2.37 16.76 -8.97
CA PRO A 33 3.32 15.71 -9.31
C PRO A 33 4.52 15.77 -8.36
N LEU A 34 4.90 14.62 -7.79
CA LEU A 34 6.15 14.52 -7.06
C LEU A 34 7.29 14.86 -8.01
N SER A 35 8.25 15.66 -7.53
CA SER A 35 9.41 15.95 -8.36
C SER A 35 10.21 14.68 -8.60
N SER A 36 10.88 14.58 -9.75
CA SER A 36 11.74 13.44 -10.11
C SER A 36 12.87 13.22 -9.10
N GLU A 37 13.21 14.26 -8.33
CA GLU A 37 14.20 14.21 -7.27
C GLU A 37 13.67 13.52 -5.99
N CYS A 38 12.34 13.34 -5.85
CA CYS A 38 11.73 12.66 -4.71
C CYS A 38 11.50 11.18 -5.01
N CYS A 39 12.35 10.32 -4.45
CA CYS A 39 12.31 8.88 -4.67
C CYS A 39 12.62 8.11 -3.37
N ILE A 40 11.93 6.97 -3.19
CA ILE A 40 12.19 6.03 -2.09
C ILE A 40 12.85 4.80 -2.70
N TYR A 41 14.11 4.54 -2.36
CA TYR A 41 14.85 3.38 -2.84
C TYR A 41 14.74 2.21 -1.87
N ARG A 42 14.50 1.01 -2.41
CA ARG A 42 14.58 -0.22 -1.62
C ARG A 42 16.05 -0.62 -1.44
N VAL A 43 16.51 -0.63 -0.21
CA VAL A 43 17.87 -1.06 0.14
C VAL A 43 17.93 -2.60 0.15
N PRO A 44 18.86 -3.25 -0.55
CA PRO A 44 19.08 -4.69 -0.48
C PRO A 44 19.32 -5.20 0.95
N GLU A 45 18.81 -6.38 1.26
CA GLU A 45 18.86 -6.96 2.61
C GLU A 45 20.27 -7.10 3.17
N ARG A 46 21.21 -7.56 2.34
CA ARG A 46 22.62 -7.70 2.74
C ARG A 46 23.23 -6.36 3.20
N LEU A 47 22.88 -5.25 2.54
CA LEU A 47 23.38 -3.93 2.92
C LEU A 47 22.73 -3.43 4.21
N ARG A 48 21.43 -3.72 4.41
CA ARG A 48 20.74 -3.40 5.67
C ARG A 48 21.36 -4.12 6.86
N HIS A 49 21.71 -5.40 6.72
CA HIS A 49 22.32 -6.17 7.81
C HIS A 49 23.77 -5.74 8.09
N ALA A 50 24.48 -5.23 7.09
CA ALA A 50 25.83 -4.71 7.29
C ALA A 50 25.87 -3.42 8.13
N SER A 51 24.79 -2.63 8.15
CA SER A 51 24.69 -1.41 8.94
C SER A 51 23.24 -1.08 9.30
N GLU A 52 22.70 -1.76 10.31
CA GLU A 52 21.28 -1.63 10.66
C GLU A 52 20.89 -0.20 11.11
N ASP A 53 21.79 0.50 11.79
CA ASP A 53 21.57 1.88 12.27
C ASP A 53 21.47 2.90 11.14
N ALA A 54 22.19 2.69 10.03
CA ALA A 54 22.14 3.59 8.87
C ALA A 54 20.80 3.52 8.12
N TYR A 55 20.11 2.38 8.22
CA TYR A 55 18.86 2.13 7.51
C TYR A 55 17.64 2.04 8.43
N THR A 56 17.80 2.35 9.72
CA THR A 56 16.69 2.50 10.67
C THR A 56 16.21 3.95 10.66
N PRO A 57 14.93 4.23 10.33
CA PRO A 57 14.39 5.57 10.33
C PRO A 57 14.47 6.18 11.73
N LYS A 58 14.76 7.47 11.80
CA LYS A 58 14.88 8.21 13.08
C LYS A 58 13.65 9.05 13.41
N VAL A 59 12.83 9.37 12.40
CA VAL A 59 11.72 10.33 12.50
C VAL A 59 10.39 9.67 12.09
N VAL A 60 10.34 9.05 10.92
CA VAL A 60 9.16 8.38 10.39
C VAL A 60 9.55 7.09 9.68
N SER A 61 8.86 6.01 10.01
CA SER A 61 8.90 4.76 9.24
C SER A 61 7.78 4.79 8.19
N ILE A 62 8.10 4.41 6.96
CA ILE A 62 7.12 4.29 5.88
C ILE A 62 6.98 2.80 5.54
N GLY A 63 5.91 2.18 6.03
CA GLY A 63 5.57 0.78 5.76
C GLY A 63 6.16 -0.25 6.76
N PRO A 64 5.89 -1.56 6.54
CA PRO A 64 6.08 -2.61 7.53
C PRO A 64 7.54 -3.00 7.78
N LEU A 65 8.48 -2.46 6.99
CA LEU A 65 9.90 -2.82 7.06
C LEU A 65 10.54 -2.50 8.42
N HIS A 66 10.00 -1.52 9.14
CA HIS A 66 10.52 -1.08 10.44
C HIS A 66 9.49 -1.22 11.58
N HIS A 67 8.42 -1.98 11.35
CA HIS A 67 7.36 -2.18 12.33
C HIS A 67 7.90 -2.84 13.61
N GLY A 68 7.53 -2.32 14.78
CA GLY A 68 7.83 -2.93 16.08
C GLY A 68 9.20 -2.60 16.71
N LYS A 69 10.03 -1.74 16.12
CA LYS A 69 11.24 -1.24 16.80
C LYS A 69 10.90 -0.20 17.87
N LYS A 70 11.31 -0.45 19.12
CA LYS A 70 11.08 0.45 20.26
C LYS A 70 11.69 1.83 20.00
N GLY A 71 10.87 2.88 19.95
CA GLY A 71 11.30 4.28 19.76
C GLY A 71 10.69 5.01 18.57
N LEU A 72 10.00 4.29 17.68
CA LEU A 72 9.33 4.85 16.48
C LEU A 72 7.80 4.88 16.62
N ASN A 73 7.33 4.96 17.86
CA ASN A 73 5.92 4.79 18.26
C ASN A 73 5.05 6.03 17.94
N GLY A 74 5.65 7.09 17.39
CA GLY A 74 5.08 8.44 17.38
C GLY A 74 4.03 8.72 16.31
N ILE A 75 3.97 7.93 15.23
CA ILE A 75 3.07 8.22 14.09
C ILE A 75 2.58 6.96 13.36
N GLU A 76 2.53 5.81 14.02
CA GLU A 76 1.76 4.63 13.54
C GLU A 76 0.23 4.85 13.59
N LYS A 77 -0.24 6.10 13.70
CA LYS A 77 -1.67 6.41 13.87
C LYS A 77 -2.39 6.64 12.54
N GLN A 78 -1.99 6.02 11.43
CA GLN A 78 -2.85 5.85 10.24
C GLN A 78 -2.51 4.57 9.44
N GLU A 79 -2.13 3.48 10.09
CA GLU A 79 -2.03 2.19 9.40
C GLU A 79 -3.43 1.57 9.24
N LYS A 80 -4.09 1.88 8.11
CA LYS A 80 -5.15 0.99 7.61
C LYS A 80 -4.51 -0.38 7.41
N LYS A 81 -4.97 -1.37 8.18
CA LYS A 81 -4.58 -2.77 8.09
C LYS A 81 -4.86 -3.30 6.69
N GLY A 82 -3.89 -3.15 5.80
CA GLY A 82 -3.87 -3.71 4.46
C GLY A 82 -2.66 -4.62 4.36
N THR A 83 -2.83 -5.89 4.72
CA THR A 83 -1.82 -6.91 4.52
C THR A 83 -1.65 -7.15 3.02
N ASN A 84 -0.81 -6.35 2.37
CA ASN A 84 -0.26 -6.68 1.06
C ASN A 84 1.21 -7.01 1.24
N LYS A 85 1.47 -8.31 1.17
CA LYS A 85 2.77 -8.92 1.05
C LYS A 85 3.40 -8.41 -0.25
N ILE A 86 4.22 -7.37 -0.17
CA ILE A 86 5.08 -6.96 -1.27
C ILE A 86 6.45 -6.56 -0.71
N PHE A 87 7.35 -7.52 -0.85
CA PHE A 87 8.82 -7.54 -0.69
C PHE A 87 9.45 -7.52 0.70
#